data_AF-A0A956LDE2-F1
#
_entry.id   AF-A0A956LDE2-F1
#
_cell.length_a   1.000
_cell.length_b   1.000
_cell.length_c   1.000
_cell.angle_alpha   90.00
_cell.angle_beta   90.00
_cell.angle_gamma   90.00
#
_symmetry.space_group_name_H-M   'P 1'
#
loop_
_entity.id
_entity.type
_entity.pdbx_description
1 polymer ?
#
loop_
_entity_poly.entity_id
_entity_poly.type
_entity_poly.pdbx_seq_one_letter_code
_entity_poly.pdbx_strand_id
1 'polypeptide(L)'
;MARRPEPTAASRARAARIAEALKGMLDDVPVEQRADAASDPYRPRPPPRAESTAVNLRCPACGVAMTTDFDRGVELDRCLGCGGLWLDVGELDVVSAAPATAPVHNVAALRREMQAHTVHMNQGPVRYRTCPRCGGVMNRRNFGTLSGVIIDECPRHGVFLDPEELEAIERFVELGGMELQRRGEAERRARLEERAAALESRHAAIAETARHWVWWGVFDWWS
;
A
#
# COMPACT_ATOMS: atom_id res chain seq x y z
N MET A 1 -39.23 -1.92 -1.04
CA MET A 1 -38.39 -2.45 0.06
C MET A 1 -38.38 -3.97 -0.02
N ALA A 2 -37.42 -4.56 -0.74
CA ALA A 2 -37.27 -6.01 -0.75
C ALA A 2 -36.37 -6.41 0.43
N ARG A 3 -36.83 -7.35 1.26
CA ARG A 3 -36.01 -7.91 2.34
C ARG A 3 -34.82 -8.66 1.73
N ARG A 4 -33.65 -8.48 2.33
CA ARG A 4 -32.40 -9.17 1.98
C ARG A 4 -32.62 -10.69 2.07
N PRO A 5 -32.16 -11.50 1.10
CA PRO A 5 -32.18 -12.95 1.24
C PRO A 5 -31.21 -13.36 2.36
N GLU A 6 -31.64 -14.26 3.23
CA GLU A 6 -30.79 -14.72 4.33
C GLU A 6 -29.58 -15.52 3.81
N PRO A 7 -28.41 -15.40 4.45
CA PRO A 7 -27.25 -16.20 4.12
C PRO A 7 -27.58 -17.69 4.24
N THR A 8 -27.18 -18.49 3.26
CA THR A 8 -27.47 -19.93 3.24
C THR A 8 -26.81 -20.63 4.43
N ALA A 9 -27.38 -21.76 4.88
CA ALA A 9 -26.81 -22.54 5.98
C ALA A 9 -25.34 -22.92 5.74
N ALA A 10 -24.95 -23.18 4.48
CA ALA A 10 -23.58 -23.48 4.10
C ALA A 10 -22.63 -22.28 4.31
N SER A 11 -23.06 -21.07 3.98
CA SER A 11 -22.26 -19.85 4.19
C SER A 11 -22.05 -19.57 5.68
N ARG A 12 -23.10 -19.70 6.51
CA ARG A 12 -23.01 -19.56 7.97
C ARG A 12 -22.08 -20.60 8.60
N ALA A 13 -22.17 -21.85 8.16
CA ALA A 13 -21.31 -22.93 8.66
C ALA A 13 -19.84 -22.79 8.25
N ARG A 14 -19.54 -22.12 7.13
CA ARG A 14 -18.17 -21.83 6.72
C ARG A 14 -17.58 -20.67 7.53
N ALA A 15 -18.34 -19.59 7.73
CA ALA A 15 -17.94 -18.45 8.56
C ALA A 15 -17.67 -18.88 10.01
N ALA A 16 -18.53 -19.72 10.59
CA ALA A 16 -18.35 -20.23 11.96
C ALA A 16 -17.05 -21.05 12.13
N ARG A 17 -16.68 -21.85 11.11
CA ARG A 17 -15.43 -22.63 11.14
C ARG A 17 -14.18 -21.76 11.08
N ILE A 18 -14.22 -20.69 10.27
CA ILE A 18 -13.12 -19.72 10.18
C ILE A 18 -12.96 -18.96 11.49
N ALA A 19 -14.08 -18.50 12.07
CA ALA A 19 -14.08 -17.78 13.34
C ALA A 19 -13.53 -18.64 14.50
N GLU A 20 -13.88 -19.93 14.55
CA GLU A 20 -13.36 -20.84 15.58
C GLU A 20 -11.88 -21.15 15.37
N ALA A 21 -11.42 -21.30 14.11
CA ALA A 21 -10.01 -21.57 13.80
C ALA A 21 -9.08 -20.40 14.15
N LEU A 22 -9.61 -19.17 14.22
CA LEU A 22 -8.83 -17.96 14.53
C LEU A 22 -8.82 -17.62 16.03
N LYS A 23 -9.55 -18.38 16.86
CA LYS A 23 -9.70 -18.12 18.29
C LYS A 23 -8.41 -18.49 19.04
N GLY A 24 -7.82 -17.54 19.75
CA GLY A 24 -6.61 -17.73 20.56
C GLY A 24 -5.27 -17.58 19.82
N MET A 25 -5.25 -17.23 18.52
CA MET A 25 -4.00 -16.95 17.78
C MET A 25 -3.47 -15.51 17.96
N LEU A 26 -4.16 -14.66 18.71
CA LEU A 26 -3.81 -13.24 18.90
C LEU A 26 -3.58 -12.83 20.36
N ASP A 27 -3.57 -13.79 21.28
CA ASP A 27 -3.42 -13.52 22.71
C ASP A 27 -1.98 -13.84 23.13
N ASP A 28 -0.99 -13.05 22.71
CA ASP A 28 0.36 -12.99 23.34
C ASP A 28 1.23 -11.89 22.69
N VAL A 29 0.81 -10.63 22.76
CA VAL A 29 1.74 -9.49 22.55
C VAL A 29 1.85 -8.71 23.86
N PRO A 30 2.98 -8.81 24.58
CA PRO A 30 3.20 -8.06 25.81
C PRO A 30 3.16 -6.56 25.53
N VAL A 31 2.18 -5.86 26.13
CA VAL A 31 2.06 -4.40 26.07
C VAL A 31 2.75 -3.84 27.31
N GLU A 32 4.09 -3.73 27.29
CA GLU A 32 4.77 -2.98 28.33
C GLU A 32 5.73 -1.91 27.80
N GLN A 33 5.57 -0.74 28.43
CA GLN A 33 6.42 0.44 28.44
C GLN A 33 6.29 1.43 27.27
N ARG A 34 5.32 2.36 27.42
CA ARG A 34 5.35 3.67 26.77
C ARG A 34 5.44 4.75 27.83
N ALA A 35 6.58 5.45 27.83
CA ALA A 35 6.74 6.75 28.47
C ALA A 35 5.70 7.74 27.91
N ASP A 36 5.38 8.75 28.72
CA ASP A 36 4.20 9.62 28.66
C ASP A 36 3.78 10.06 27.24
N ALA A 37 2.62 9.56 26.82
CA ALA A 37 2.15 9.61 25.45
C ALA A 37 1.44 10.91 25.02
N ALA A 38 1.66 12.00 25.75
CA ALA A 38 0.96 13.27 25.54
C ALA A 38 1.70 14.27 24.63
N SER A 39 2.99 14.05 24.34
CA SER A 39 3.85 15.03 23.64
C SER A 39 4.32 14.62 22.24
N ASP A 40 3.88 13.48 21.70
CA ASP A 40 4.29 13.01 20.38
C ASP A 40 3.25 13.37 19.30
N PRO A 41 3.49 14.40 18.47
CA PRO A 41 2.57 14.83 17.41
C PRO A 41 2.46 13.82 16.27
N TYR A 42 3.30 12.79 16.23
CA TYR A 42 3.31 11.75 15.21
C TYR A 42 2.96 10.36 15.76
N ARG A 43 2.26 10.27 16.90
CA ARG A 43 1.77 8.96 17.36
C ARG A 43 0.72 8.43 16.38
N PRO A 44 0.95 7.29 15.70
CA PRO A 44 -0.10 6.66 14.92
C PRO A 44 -1.23 6.30 15.88
N ARG A 45 -2.41 6.89 15.66
CA ARG A 45 -3.62 6.54 16.41
C ARG A 45 -3.87 5.04 16.19
N PRO A 46 -4.08 4.23 17.24
CA PRO A 46 -4.29 2.80 17.08
C PRO A 46 -5.43 2.57 16.08
N PRO A 47 -5.30 1.56 15.20
CA PRO A 47 -6.35 1.25 14.24
C PRO A 47 -7.66 1.00 15.01
N PRO A 48 -8.80 1.59 14.60
CA PRO A 48 -10.07 1.13 15.13
C PRO A 48 -10.18 -0.37 14.82
N ARG A 49 -10.59 -1.18 15.80
CA ARG A 49 -10.89 -2.59 15.57
C ARG A 49 -11.94 -2.68 14.45
N ALA A 50 -11.83 -3.72 13.62
CA ALA A 50 -12.71 -3.99 12.49
C ALA A 50 -14.15 -4.23 12.95
N GLU A 51 -14.86 -3.16 13.29
CA GLU A 51 -16.30 -3.15 13.46
C GLU A 51 -16.89 -2.69 12.13
N SER A 52 -17.15 -3.67 11.27
CA SER A 52 -18.10 -3.57 10.17
C SER A 52 -19.46 -3.16 10.77
N THR A 53 -19.67 -1.85 10.87
CA THR A 53 -20.98 -1.27 11.03
C THR A 53 -21.29 -0.58 9.72
N ALA A 54 -22.38 -1.02 9.10
CA ALA A 54 -22.97 -0.43 7.91
C ALA A 54 -23.40 1.02 8.21
N VAL A 55 -22.44 1.92 8.24
CA VAL A 55 -22.69 3.35 8.05
C VAL A 55 -23.04 3.47 6.57
N ASN A 56 -24.10 4.22 6.25
CA ASN A 56 -24.47 4.59 4.88
C ASN A 56 -23.26 5.20 4.16
N LEU A 57 -22.43 4.34 3.54
CA LEU A 57 -21.18 4.72 2.93
C LEU A 57 -21.51 5.55 1.69
N ARG A 58 -21.04 6.79 1.67
CA ARG A 58 -21.22 7.67 0.51
C ARG A 58 -19.97 7.64 -0.32
N CYS A 59 -20.15 7.48 -1.63
CA CYS A 59 -19.06 7.47 -2.58
C CYS A 59 -18.22 8.77 -2.47
N PRO A 60 -16.90 8.68 -2.23
CA PRO A 60 -16.02 9.85 -2.17
C PRO A 60 -15.93 10.64 -3.48
N ALA A 61 -16.28 10.02 -4.61
CA ALA A 61 -16.25 10.66 -5.92
C ALA A 61 -17.55 11.40 -6.28
N CYS A 62 -18.72 10.86 -5.94
CA CYS A 62 -20.01 11.40 -6.38
C CYS A 62 -21.09 11.54 -5.28
N GLY A 63 -20.83 11.11 -4.04
CA GLY A 63 -21.74 11.24 -2.90
C GLY A 63 -22.93 10.27 -2.86
N VAL A 64 -23.11 9.46 -3.91
CA VAL A 64 -24.14 8.41 -4.00
C VAL A 64 -23.88 7.33 -2.96
N ALA A 65 -24.96 6.79 -2.38
CA ALA A 65 -24.87 5.68 -1.44
C ALA A 65 -24.28 4.44 -2.14
N MET A 66 -23.29 3.82 -1.50
CA MET A 66 -22.66 2.61 -2.00
C MET A 66 -23.43 1.38 -1.54
N THR A 67 -23.34 0.30 -2.31
CA THR A 67 -23.94 -1.00 -2.00
C THR A 67 -22.84 -2.03 -1.82
N THR A 68 -23.00 -2.88 -0.82
CA THR A 68 -22.13 -4.03 -0.62
C THR A 68 -22.26 -5.02 -1.78
N ASP A 69 -21.13 -5.52 -2.23
CA ASP A 69 -20.91 -6.48 -3.30
C ASP A 69 -19.82 -7.47 -2.84
N PHE A 70 -19.61 -8.56 -3.58
CA PHE A 70 -18.61 -9.55 -3.26
C PHE A 70 -17.79 -9.91 -4.49
N ASP A 71 -16.48 -9.77 -4.40
CA ASP A 71 -15.55 -10.27 -5.41
C ASP A 71 -14.55 -11.24 -4.78
N ARG A 72 -14.40 -12.43 -5.38
CA ARG A 72 -13.53 -13.53 -4.88
C ARG A 72 -13.70 -13.85 -3.38
N GLY A 73 -14.88 -13.59 -2.82
CA GLY A 73 -15.19 -13.82 -1.40
C GLY A 73 -14.75 -12.69 -0.45
N VAL A 74 -14.27 -11.57 -1.00
CA VAL A 74 -14.00 -10.32 -0.30
C VAL A 74 -15.24 -9.44 -0.41
N GLU A 75 -15.67 -8.88 0.72
CA GLU A 75 -16.74 -7.88 0.75
C GLU A 75 -16.17 -6.56 0.21
N LEU A 76 -16.90 -5.88 -0.67
CA LEU A 76 -16.50 -4.57 -1.17
C LEU A 76 -17.73 -3.71 -1.37
N ASP A 77 -17.60 -2.40 -1.22
CA ASP A 77 -18.70 -1.48 -1.47
C ASP A 77 -18.56 -0.90 -2.87
N ARG A 78 -19.60 -1.03 -3.70
CA ARG A 78 -19.67 -0.51 -5.07
C ARG A 78 -20.59 0.69 -5.14
N CYS A 79 -20.15 1.75 -5.80
CA CYS A 79 -20.99 2.91 -6.10
C CYS A 79 -21.83 2.68 -7.36
N LEU A 80 -23.16 2.73 -7.26
CA LEU A 80 -24.06 2.59 -8.40
C LEU A 80 -24.12 3.83 -9.32
N GLY A 81 -23.59 4.98 -8.86
CA GLY A 81 -23.52 6.23 -9.64
C GLY A 81 -22.35 6.25 -10.62
N CYS A 82 -21.12 6.19 -10.10
CA CYS A 82 -19.91 6.25 -10.92
C CYS A 82 -19.26 4.89 -11.21
N GLY A 83 -19.56 3.82 -10.47
CA GLY A 83 -18.88 2.52 -10.59
C GLY A 83 -17.64 2.35 -9.70
N GLY A 84 -17.23 3.38 -8.94
CA GLY A 84 -16.08 3.30 -8.05
C GLY A 84 -16.28 2.34 -6.88
N LEU A 85 -15.18 1.81 -6.34
CA LEU A 85 -15.15 0.79 -5.30
C LEU A 85 -14.54 1.34 -4.02
N TRP A 86 -15.05 0.89 -2.88
CA TRP A 86 -14.46 1.10 -1.58
C TRP A 86 -14.11 -0.27 -0.99
N LEU A 87 -12.86 -0.40 -0.57
CA LEU A 87 -12.30 -1.58 0.04
C LEU A 87 -11.78 -1.19 1.42
N ASP A 88 -12.17 -1.91 2.46
CA ASP A 88 -11.66 -1.70 3.80
C ASP A 88 -10.18 -2.14 3.90
N VAL A 89 -9.55 -1.85 5.04
CA VAL A 89 -8.12 -2.10 5.25
C VAL A 89 -7.80 -3.59 5.03
N GLY A 90 -6.85 -3.87 4.13
CA GLY A 90 -6.37 -5.20 3.80
C GLY A 90 -7.18 -5.93 2.72
N GLU A 91 -8.37 -5.46 2.36
CA GLU A 91 -9.19 -6.11 1.33
C GLU A 91 -8.58 -5.99 -0.06
N LEU A 92 -7.93 -4.86 -0.36
CA LEU A 92 -7.22 -4.66 -1.64
C LEU A 92 -6.11 -5.71 -1.85
N ASP A 93 -5.38 -6.07 -0.79
CA ASP A 93 -4.31 -7.06 -0.88
C ASP A 93 -4.88 -8.46 -1.16
N VAL A 94 -6.04 -8.78 -0.57
CA VAL A 94 -6.70 -10.08 -0.77
C VAL A 94 -7.31 -10.18 -2.16
N VAL A 95 -8.00 -9.15 -2.62
CA VAL A 95 -8.67 -9.15 -3.93
C VAL A 95 -7.65 -9.09 -5.06
N SER A 96 -6.53 -8.38 -4.90
CA SER A 96 -5.46 -8.34 -5.90
C SER A 96 -4.47 -9.51 -5.82
N ALA A 97 -4.63 -10.43 -4.85
CA ALA A 97 -3.77 -11.60 -4.71
C ALA A 97 -4.03 -12.62 -5.83
N ALA A 98 -3.33 -12.45 -6.95
CA ALA A 98 -3.28 -13.43 -8.04
C ALA A 98 -1.82 -13.82 -8.33
N PRO A 99 -1.55 -15.10 -8.67
CA PRO A 99 -0.24 -15.47 -9.21
C PRO A 99 -0.03 -14.77 -10.57
N ALA A 100 1.22 -14.42 -10.86
CA ALA A 100 1.58 -13.91 -12.19
C ALA A 100 1.36 -15.01 -13.23
N THR A 101 0.46 -14.77 -14.19
CA THR A 101 0.09 -15.73 -15.24
C THR A 101 0.75 -15.41 -16.57
N ALA A 102 1.15 -14.15 -16.80
CA ALA A 102 1.80 -13.69 -18.02
C ALA A 102 2.97 -12.72 -17.70
N PRO A 103 3.99 -13.17 -16.96
CA PRO A 103 5.02 -12.28 -16.42
C PRO A 103 5.85 -11.63 -17.53
N VAL A 104 5.94 -10.29 -17.50
CA VAL A 104 6.86 -9.55 -18.37
C VAL A 104 8.26 -9.50 -17.76
N HIS A 105 9.27 -9.48 -18.62
CA HIS A 105 10.66 -9.63 -18.17
C HIS A 105 11.33 -8.32 -17.75
N ASN A 106 10.81 -7.16 -18.17
CA ASN A 106 11.42 -5.85 -17.90
C ASN A 106 10.40 -4.70 -17.77
N VAL A 107 10.86 -3.59 -17.20
CA VAL A 107 10.00 -2.42 -16.86
C VAL A 107 9.45 -1.74 -18.12
N ALA A 108 10.21 -1.72 -19.22
CA ALA A 108 9.75 -1.10 -20.46
C ALA A 108 8.59 -1.88 -21.10
N ALA A 109 8.64 -3.20 -21.06
CA ALA A 109 7.53 -4.06 -21.49
C ALA A 109 6.31 -3.87 -20.60
N LEU A 110 6.49 -3.89 -19.27
CA LEU A 110 5.41 -3.65 -18.31
C LEU A 110 4.71 -2.30 -18.57
N ARG A 111 5.49 -1.23 -18.77
CA ARG A 111 4.94 0.10 -19.00
C ARG A 111 4.09 0.18 -20.28
N ARG A 112 4.51 -0.50 -21.35
CA ARG A 112 3.76 -0.55 -22.61
C ARG A 112 2.42 -1.28 -22.44
N GLU A 113 2.45 -2.43 -21.79
CA GLU A 113 1.23 -3.20 -21.51
C GLU A 113 0.27 -2.40 -20.63
N MET A 114 0.78 -1.80 -19.54
CA MET A 114 -0.04 -1.00 -18.62
C MET A 114 -0.57 0.30 -19.23
N GLN A 115 0.03 0.81 -20.30
CA GLN A 115 -0.41 2.05 -20.94
C GLN A 115 -1.85 1.91 -21.47
N ALA A 116 -2.22 0.76 -22.03
CA ALA A 116 -3.58 0.53 -22.51
C ALA A 116 -4.64 0.60 -21.37
N HIS A 117 -4.24 0.25 -20.14
CA HIS A 117 -5.12 0.18 -18.99
C HIS A 117 -5.13 1.46 -18.14
N THR A 118 -4.07 2.28 -18.18
CA THR A 118 -3.94 3.46 -17.29
C THR A 118 -4.14 4.79 -17.99
N VAL A 119 -4.17 4.81 -19.33
CA VAL A 119 -4.30 6.05 -20.12
C VAL A 119 -5.62 6.76 -19.86
N HIS A 120 -6.73 6.04 -19.68
CA HIS A 120 -8.05 6.65 -19.47
C HIS A 120 -8.28 7.13 -18.02
N MET A 121 -7.58 6.54 -17.05
CA MET A 121 -7.79 6.81 -15.62
C MET A 121 -7.14 8.12 -15.15
N ASN A 122 -6.19 8.65 -15.93
CA ASN A 122 -5.42 9.84 -15.57
C ASN A 122 -5.75 11.09 -16.42
N GLN A 123 -6.91 11.15 -17.10
CA GLN A 123 -7.24 12.25 -18.03
C GLN A 123 -8.04 13.42 -17.43
N GLY A 124 -8.19 13.49 -16.11
CA GLY A 124 -8.98 14.53 -15.43
C GLY A 124 -8.14 15.47 -14.55
N PRO A 125 -8.72 16.59 -14.09
CA PRO A 125 -8.11 17.40 -13.03
C PRO A 125 -7.96 16.55 -11.76
N VAL A 126 -6.83 16.68 -11.07
CA VAL A 126 -6.58 15.99 -9.80
C VAL A 126 -7.60 16.44 -8.77
N ARG A 127 -8.30 15.48 -8.14
CA ARG A 127 -9.27 15.73 -7.07
C ARG A 127 -8.83 15.00 -5.82
N TYR A 128 -8.58 15.75 -4.76
CA TYR A 128 -8.35 15.17 -3.44
C TYR A 128 -9.70 14.79 -2.82
N ARG A 129 -9.84 13.53 -2.42
CA ARG A 129 -11.08 12.98 -1.86
C ARG A 129 -10.99 12.90 -0.34
N THR A 130 -12.13 13.02 0.33
CA THR A 130 -12.25 12.81 1.78
C THR A 130 -12.68 11.39 2.08
N CYS A 131 -12.11 10.80 3.13
CA CYS A 131 -12.50 9.49 3.61
C CYS A 131 -13.98 9.50 4.05
N PRO A 132 -14.80 8.57 3.56
CA PRO A 132 -16.23 8.52 3.89
C PRO A 132 -16.47 8.05 5.34
N ARG A 133 -15.47 7.44 6.00
CA ARG A 133 -15.55 6.99 7.39
C ARG A 133 -15.10 8.05 8.41
N CYS A 134 -14.08 8.86 8.13
CA CYS A 134 -13.55 9.85 9.09
C CYS A 134 -13.49 11.30 8.62
N GLY A 135 -13.80 11.59 7.37
CA GLY A 135 -13.73 12.93 6.79
C GLY A 135 -12.32 13.47 6.51
N GLY A 136 -11.26 12.77 6.92
CA GLY A 136 -9.88 13.14 6.62
C GLY A 136 -9.56 13.05 5.12
N VAL A 137 -8.62 13.86 4.64
CA VAL A 137 -8.13 13.78 3.25
C VAL A 137 -7.45 12.44 3.02
N MET A 138 -7.75 11.80 1.89
CA MET A 138 -7.12 10.53 1.49
C MET A 138 -5.81 10.76 0.74
N ASN A 139 -4.87 9.85 0.93
CA ASN A 139 -3.57 9.84 0.28
C ASN A 139 -3.71 9.29 -1.13
N ARG A 140 -3.55 10.18 -2.11
CA ARG A 140 -3.46 9.79 -3.51
C ARG A 140 -2.09 9.19 -3.80
N ARG A 141 -2.00 7.88 -4.08
CA ARG A 141 -0.72 7.19 -4.35
C ARG A 141 -0.82 6.18 -5.49
N ASN A 142 0.32 5.85 -6.08
CA ASN A 142 0.40 4.78 -7.07
C ASN A 142 0.28 3.40 -6.39
N PHE A 143 -0.52 2.49 -6.93
CA PHE A 143 -0.57 1.10 -6.48
C PHE A 143 0.68 0.36 -6.97
N GLY A 144 1.64 0.14 -6.08
CA GLY A 144 3.00 -0.17 -6.53
C GLY A 144 3.62 1.01 -7.27
N THR A 145 4.94 1.00 -7.44
CA THR A 145 5.66 2.10 -8.08
C THR A 145 5.58 2.04 -9.61
N LEU A 146 5.24 0.87 -10.16
CA LEU A 146 5.30 0.60 -11.60
C LEU A 146 3.93 0.48 -12.30
N SER A 147 2.80 0.39 -11.58
CA SER A 147 1.50 0.11 -12.20
C SER A 147 0.95 1.30 -13.00
N GLY A 148 1.09 2.51 -12.45
CA GLY A 148 0.45 3.71 -13.00
C GLY A 148 -1.02 3.88 -12.60
N VAL A 149 -1.56 2.98 -11.77
CA VAL A 149 -2.90 3.05 -11.22
C VAL A 149 -2.87 3.89 -9.95
N ILE A 150 -3.73 4.90 -9.83
CA ILE A 150 -3.69 5.83 -8.71
C ILE A 150 -4.86 5.62 -7.77
N ILE A 151 -4.57 5.09 -6.59
CA ILE A 151 -5.55 4.84 -5.56
C ILE A 151 -5.63 5.99 -4.56
N ASP A 152 -6.80 6.19 -3.94
CA ASP A 152 -6.96 7.06 -2.80
C ASP A 152 -7.07 6.26 -1.50
N GLU A 153 -6.07 6.37 -0.65
CA GLU A 153 -5.96 5.58 0.58
C GLU A 153 -6.23 6.42 1.82
N CYS A 154 -7.15 5.95 2.66
CA CYS A 154 -7.21 6.34 4.05
C CYS A 154 -6.45 5.28 4.89
N PRO A 155 -5.30 5.62 5.50
CA PRO A 155 -4.46 4.66 6.24
C PRO A 155 -5.16 3.94 7.40
N ARG A 156 -6.33 4.43 7.82
CA ARG A 156 -7.10 3.88 8.94
C ARG A 156 -8.33 3.09 8.53
N HIS A 157 -8.84 3.31 7.32
CA HIS A 157 -10.22 2.91 6.99
C HIS A 157 -10.34 2.14 5.69
N GLY A 158 -9.47 2.37 4.71
CA GLY A 158 -9.61 1.69 3.43
C GLY A 158 -9.08 2.47 2.25
N VAL A 159 -9.35 1.94 1.07
CA VAL A 159 -8.95 2.44 -0.24
C VAL A 159 -10.19 2.68 -1.08
N PHE A 160 -10.21 3.81 -1.77
CA PHE A 160 -11.15 4.06 -2.85
C PHE A 160 -10.45 3.85 -4.20
N LEU A 161 -11.12 3.10 -5.07
CA LEU A 161 -10.73 2.88 -6.46
C LEU A 161 -11.76 3.55 -7.36
N ASP A 162 -11.28 4.35 -8.31
CA ASP A 162 -12.10 4.83 -9.43
C ASP A 162 -12.54 3.65 -10.31
N PRO A 163 -13.52 3.85 -11.20
CA PRO A 163 -13.96 2.80 -12.12
C PRO A 163 -12.79 2.21 -12.90
N GLU A 164 -12.83 0.90 -13.13
CA GLU A 164 -11.82 0.12 -13.88
C GLU A 164 -10.44 0.01 -13.17
N GLU A 165 -10.14 0.79 -12.12
CA GLU A 165 -8.82 0.74 -11.45
C GLU A 165 -8.49 -0.63 -10.86
N LEU A 166 -9.49 -1.36 -10.35
CA LEU A 166 -9.29 -2.72 -9.86
C LEU A 166 -8.81 -3.67 -10.97
N GLU A 167 -9.41 -3.58 -12.16
CA GLU A 167 -9.05 -4.40 -13.33
C GLU A 167 -7.63 -4.06 -13.80
N ALA A 168 -7.24 -2.78 -13.75
CA ALA A 168 -5.88 -2.35 -14.04
C ALA A 168 -4.87 -2.86 -12.99
N ILE A 169 -5.25 -2.89 -11.71
CA ILE A 169 -4.44 -3.47 -10.63
C ILE A 169 -4.24 -4.98 -10.87
N GLU A 170 -5.30 -5.70 -11.18
CA GLU A 170 -5.24 -7.13 -11.50
C GLU A 170 -4.31 -7.39 -12.67
N ARG A 171 -4.47 -6.64 -13.77
CA ARG A 171 -3.59 -6.75 -14.93
C ARG A 171 -2.12 -6.53 -14.55
N PHE A 172 -1.83 -5.53 -13.72
CA PHE A 172 -0.47 -5.28 -13.25
C PHE A 172 0.10 -6.46 -12.45
N VAL A 173 -0.71 -7.09 -11.59
CA VAL A 173 -0.31 -8.27 -10.82
C VAL A 173 -0.10 -9.48 -11.73
N GLU A 174 -1.00 -9.74 -12.68
CA GLU A 174 -0.92 -10.82 -13.67
C GLU A 174 0.36 -10.75 -14.52
N LEU A 175 0.77 -9.53 -14.89
CA LEU A 175 2.01 -9.26 -15.62
C LEU A 175 3.26 -9.39 -14.76
N GLY A 176 3.14 -9.75 -13.47
CA GLY A 176 4.26 -9.91 -12.55
C GLY A 176 4.86 -8.58 -12.09
N GLY A 177 4.11 -7.49 -12.16
CA GLY A 177 4.60 -6.15 -11.82
C GLY A 177 5.14 -6.03 -10.39
N MET A 178 4.52 -6.72 -9.42
CA MET A 178 4.97 -6.77 -8.03
C MET A 178 6.34 -7.45 -7.88
N GLU A 179 6.58 -8.55 -8.59
CA GLU A 179 7.86 -9.27 -8.58
C GLU A 179 8.95 -8.41 -9.24
N LEU A 180 8.63 -7.81 -10.38
CA LEU A 180 9.56 -6.94 -11.10
C LEU A 180 9.99 -5.74 -10.26
N GLN A 181 9.06 -5.15 -9.51
CA GLN A 181 9.34 -4.09 -8.56
C GLN A 181 10.26 -4.57 -7.43
N ARG A 182 9.93 -5.69 -6.77
CA ARG A 182 10.75 -6.25 -5.69
C ARG A 182 12.19 -6.52 -6.16
N ARG A 183 12.36 -7.08 -7.36
CA ARG A 183 13.68 -7.29 -7.97
C ARG A 183 14.42 -5.98 -8.21
N GLY A 184 13.77 -4.99 -8.82
CA GLY A 184 14.38 -3.68 -9.07
C GLY A 184 14.75 -2.92 -7.79
N GLU A 185 13.94 -3.02 -6.73
CA GLU A 185 14.24 -2.44 -5.42
C GLU A 185 15.46 -3.11 -4.78
N ALA A 186 15.56 -4.45 -4.86
CA ALA A 186 16.70 -5.20 -4.36
C ALA A 186 18.00 -4.82 -5.10
N GLU A 187 17.98 -4.75 -6.43
CA GLU A 187 19.12 -4.32 -7.25
C GLU A 187 19.54 -2.88 -6.93
N ARG A 188 18.57 -1.96 -6.79
CA ARG A 188 18.84 -0.56 -6.43
C ARG A 188 19.46 -0.45 -5.04
N ARG A 189 18.94 -1.20 -4.07
CA ARG A 189 19.49 -1.24 -2.70
C ARG A 189 20.93 -1.74 -2.71
N ALA A 190 21.22 -2.86 -3.38
CA ALA A 190 22.58 -3.39 -3.50
C ALA A 190 23.56 -2.37 -4.12
N ARG A 191 23.13 -1.66 -5.18
CA ARG A 191 23.95 -0.61 -5.81
C ARG A 191 24.23 0.57 -4.89
N LEU A 192 23.25 0.95 -4.06
CA LEU A 192 23.42 2.04 -3.09
C LEU A 192 24.38 1.63 -1.97
N GLU A 193 24.28 0.41 -1.48
CA GLU A 193 25.20 -0.16 -0.49
C GLU A 193 26.64 -0.21 -1.03
N GLU A 194 26.84 -0.69 -2.26
CA GLU A 194 28.15 -0.69 -2.92
C GLU A 194 28.74 0.72 -3.04
N ARG A 195 27.93 1.69 -3.47
CA ARG A 195 28.34 3.10 -3.56
C ARG A 195 28.68 3.71 -2.21
N ALA A 196 27.92 3.38 -1.16
CA ALA A 196 28.17 3.85 0.19
C ALA A 196 29.51 3.31 0.72
N ALA A 197 29.77 2.00 0.55
CA ALA A 197 31.02 1.37 0.95
C ALA A 197 32.25 1.95 0.19
N ALA A 198 32.09 2.24 -1.10
CA ALA A 198 33.13 2.89 -1.89
C ALA A 198 33.41 4.32 -1.41
N LEU A 199 32.37 5.09 -1.06
CA LEU A 199 32.52 6.44 -0.52
C LEU A 199 33.22 6.42 0.85
N GLU A 200 32.84 5.49 1.72
CA GLU A 200 33.45 5.30 3.03
C GLU A 200 34.94 4.95 2.92
N SER A 201 35.28 4.02 2.02
CA SER A 201 36.67 3.66 1.73
C SER A 201 37.50 4.86 1.23
N ARG A 202 36.91 5.69 0.35
CA ARG A 202 37.56 6.93 -0.13
C ARG A 202 37.76 7.94 1.00
N HIS A 203 36.76 8.13 1.86
CA HIS A 203 36.87 9.02 3.02
C HIS A 203 37.95 8.53 4.00
N ALA A 204 38.05 7.23 4.25
CA ALA A 204 39.08 6.64 5.09
C ALA A 204 40.49 6.88 4.52
N ALA A 205 40.69 6.67 3.21
CA ALA A 205 41.96 6.93 2.55
C ALA A 205 42.37 8.42 2.58
N ILE A 206 41.42 9.34 2.38
CA ILE A 206 41.66 10.78 2.52
C ILE A 206 42.05 11.13 3.95
N ALA A 207 41.33 10.60 4.95
CA ALA A 207 41.64 10.82 6.36
C ALA A 207 43.03 10.28 6.74
N GLU A 208 43.42 9.10 6.24
CA GLU A 208 44.75 8.53 6.45
C GLU A 208 45.84 9.37 5.79
N THR A 209 45.62 9.81 4.56
CA THR A 209 46.54 10.73 3.86
C THR A 209 46.70 12.01 4.67
N ALA A 210 45.60 12.64 5.11
CA ALA A 210 45.66 13.85 5.94
C ALA A 210 46.44 13.64 7.25
N ARG A 211 46.29 12.49 7.92
CA ARG A 211 47.11 12.15 9.11
C ARG A 211 48.60 12.06 8.78
N HIS A 212 48.95 11.55 7.60
CA HIS A 212 50.34 11.45 7.16
C HIS A 212 50.95 12.85 6.91
N TRP A 213 50.20 13.79 6.32
CA TRP A 213 50.65 15.18 6.15
C TRP A 213 50.76 15.95 7.48
N VAL A 214 49.87 15.70 8.45
CA VAL A 214 49.97 16.28 9.80
C VAL A 214 51.23 15.79 10.53
N TRP A 215 51.71 14.57 10.25
CA TRP A 215 52.90 14.01 10.90
C TRP A 215 54.22 14.55 10.30
N TRP A 216 54.27 14.81 8.98
CA TRP A 216 55.43 15.41 8.32
C TRP A 216 55.49 16.95 8.43
N GLY A 217 54.35 17.63 8.68
CA GLY A 217 54.30 19.09 8.83
C GLY A 217 54.71 19.64 10.21
N VAL A 218 55.03 18.77 11.18
CA VAL A 218 55.44 19.19 12.54
C VAL A 218 56.98 19.21 12.72
N PHE A 219 57.76 18.79 11.71
CA PHE A 219 59.22 18.64 11.84
C PHE A 219 60.08 19.51 10.90
N ASP A 220 59.53 20.61 10.34
CA ASP A 220 60.28 21.49 9.42
C ASP A 220 60.32 22.97 9.86
N TRP A 221 60.13 23.23 11.16
CA TRP A 221 60.18 24.59 11.76
C TRP A 221 61.17 24.74 12.92
N TRP A 222 62.14 23.81 13.06
CA TRP A 222 63.24 23.95 14.01
C TRP A 222 64.50 23.24 13.49
N SER A 223 65.21 23.85 12.54
CA SER A 223 66.66 23.71 12.30
C SER A 223 67.14 24.81 11.36
#